data_AF-A0A8X6W0E0-F1
#
_entry.id   AF-A0A8X6W0E0-F1
#
_cell.length_a   1.000
_cell.length_b   1.000
_cell.length_c   1.000
_cell.angle_alpha   90.00
_cell.angle_beta   90.00
_cell.angle_gamma   90.00
#
_symmetry.space_group_name_H-M   'P 1'
#
loop_
_entity.id
_entity.type
_entity.pdbx_description
1 polymer ?
#
loop_
_entity_poly.entity_id
_entity_poly.type
_entity_poly.pdbx_seq_one_letter_code
_entity_poly.pdbx_strand_id
1 'polypeptide(L)'
;MAFLEKAKKQDLVLLAEELGQNVSDKMTIIDLKNIIIGSKDYEEEFVRAQLSVISEERVERETEEKIARQHAQSSSCPGNQN
;
A
#
# COMPACT_ATOMS: atom_id res chain seq x y z
N MET A 1 7.44 -9.50 -12.48
CA MET A 1 7.40 -8.41 -11.48
C MET A 1 6.89 -9.00 -10.16
N ALA A 2 7.79 -9.32 -9.21
CA ALA A 2 7.43 -10.11 -8.01
C ALA A 2 6.54 -9.36 -7.00
N PHE A 3 6.49 -8.03 -7.06
CA PHE A 3 5.67 -7.23 -6.13
C PHE A 3 4.17 -7.26 -6.47
N LEU A 4 3.83 -7.28 -7.76
CA LEU A 4 2.44 -7.45 -8.21
C LEU A 4 1.88 -8.84 -7.84
N GLU A 5 2.75 -9.85 -7.68
CA GLU A 5 2.34 -11.19 -7.26
C GLU A 5 1.85 -11.24 -5.81
N LYS A 6 2.31 -10.32 -4.96
CA LYS A 6 1.89 -10.22 -3.57
C LYS A 6 0.71 -9.25 -3.35
N ALA A 7 0.38 -8.45 -4.36
CA ALA A 7 -0.74 -7.50 -4.33
C ALA A 7 -2.09 -8.22 -4.37
N LYS A 8 -3.09 -7.70 -3.65
CA LYS A 8 -4.44 -8.27 -3.66
C LYS A 8 -5.18 -7.83 -4.92
N LYS A 9 -6.22 -8.58 -5.31
CA LYS A 9 -7.06 -8.24 -6.47
C LYS A 9 -7.59 -6.81 -6.41
N GLN A 10 -8.08 -6.37 -5.24
CA GLN A 10 -8.60 -5.01 -5.06
C GLN A 10 -7.52 -3.93 -5.25
N ASP A 11 -6.32 -4.17 -4.72
CA ASP A 11 -5.19 -3.23 -4.85
C ASP A 11 -4.77 -3.09 -6.32
N LEU A 12 -4.82 -4.19 -7.09
CA LEU A 12 -4.55 -4.19 -8.53
C LEU A 12 -5.63 -3.48 -9.36
N VAL A 13 -6.91 -3.58 -8.96
CA VAL A 13 -8.02 -2.85 -9.61
C VAL A 13 -7.81 -1.34 -9.43
N LEU A 14 -7.63 -0.89 -8.19
CA LEU A 14 -7.35 0.52 -7.87
C LEU A 14 -6.14 1.05 -8.63
N LEU A 15 -5.04 0.29 -8.62
CA LEU A 15 -3.83 0.70 -9.33
C LEU A 15 -4.04 0.85 -10.84
N ALA A 16 -4.84 -0.01 -11.45
CA ALA A 16 -5.15 0.09 -12.87
C ALA A 16 -6.06 1.30 -13.18
N GLU A 17 -7.04 1.60 -12.31
CA GLU A 17 -7.86 2.81 -12.42
C GLU A 17 -7.02 4.09 -12.29
N GLU A 18 -6.06 4.12 -11.37
CA GLU A 18 -5.11 5.23 -11.18
C GLU A 18 -4.22 5.44 -12.42
N LEU A 19 -3.87 4.36 -13.12
CA LEU A 19 -3.16 4.40 -14.42
C LEU A 19 -4.10 4.74 -15.59
N GLY A 20 -5.35 5.11 -15.33
CA GLY A 20 -6.37 5.42 -16.34
C GLY A 20 -6.78 4.21 -17.19
N GLN A 21 -6.52 2.99 -16.71
CA GLN A 21 -6.88 1.76 -17.42
C GLN A 21 -8.31 1.35 -17.08
N ASN A 22 -9.03 0.85 -18.09
CA ASN A 22 -10.36 0.29 -17.88
C ASN A 22 -10.25 -1.13 -17.32
N VAL A 23 -10.56 -1.28 -16.03
CA VAL A 23 -10.68 -2.57 -15.37
C VAL A 23 -12.12 -2.93 -15.07
N SER A 24 -12.41 -4.22 -15.04
CA SER A 24 -13.73 -4.75 -14.75
C SER A 24 -13.62 -5.77 -13.62
N ASP A 25 -14.60 -5.81 -12.71
CA ASP A 25 -14.66 -6.78 -11.62
C ASP A 25 -14.58 -8.25 -12.07
N LYS A 26 -14.94 -8.52 -13.34
CA LYS A 26 -14.89 -9.85 -13.96
C LYS A 26 -13.46 -10.28 -14.32
N MET A 27 -12.50 -9.36 -14.36
CA MET A 27 -11.11 -9.66 -14.70
C MET A 27 -10.41 -10.45 -13.58
N THR A 28 -9.51 -11.34 -13.97
CA THR A 28 -8.68 -12.10 -13.03
C THR A 28 -7.47 -11.28 -12.58
N ILE A 29 -6.81 -11.72 -11.50
CA ILE A 29 -5.55 -11.11 -11.04
C ILE A 29 -4.51 -11.08 -12.17
N ILE A 30 -4.50 -12.10 -13.03
CA ILE A 30 -3.55 -12.21 -14.14
C ILE A 30 -3.88 -11.14 -15.20
N ASP A 31 -5.16 -10.97 -15.55
CA ASP A 31 -5.58 -9.96 -16.52
C ASP A 31 -5.25 -8.55 -16.03
N LEU A 32 -5.53 -8.25 -14.76
CA LEU A 32 -5.23 -6.96 -14.15
C LEU A 32 -3.72 -6.65 -14.20
N LYS A 33 -2.88 -7.63 -13.87
CA LYS A 33 -1.42 -7.49 -13.97
C LYS A 33 -0.99 -7.20 -15.40
N ASN A 34 -1.55 -7.90 -16.38
CA ASN A 34 -1.22 -7.71 -17.79
C ASN A 34 -1.62 -6.31 -18.28
N ILE A 35 -2.76 -5.79 -17.83
CA ILE A 35 -3.21 -4.42 -18.15
C ILE A 35 -2.25 -3.38 -17.57
N ILE A 36 -1.88 -3.53 -16.30
CA ILE A 36 -0.94 -2.62 -15.63
C ILE A 36 0.42 -2.63 -16.35
N ILE A 37 1.01 -3.81 -16.56
CA ILE A 37 2.33 -3.96 -17.19
C ILE A 37 2.30 -3.54 -18.67
N GLY A 38 1.15 -3.72 -19.33
CA GLY A 38 0.95 -3.35 -20.73
C GLY A 38 0.63 -1.86 -20.95
N SER A 39 0.45 -1.08 -19.88
CA SER A 39 0.20 0.36 -19.99
C SER A 39 1.42 1.09 -20.54
N LYS A 40 1.20 2.10 -21.39
CA LYS A 40 2.28 2.97 -21.89
C LYS A 40 2.87 3.85 -20.79
N ASP A 41 2.06 4.13 -19.78
CA ASP A 41 2.41 4.92 -18.61
C ASP A 41 2.85 4.03 -17.44
N TYR A 42 3.20 2.77 -17.72
CA TYR A 42 3.70 1.86 -16.69
C TYR A 42 5.10 2.29 -16.22
N GLU A 43 5.17 2.79 -14.99
CA GLU A 43 6.41 3.09 -14.29
C GLU A 43 6.56 2.21 -13.06
N GLU A 44 7.61 1.37 -13.01
CA GLU A 44 7.79 0.40 -11.92
C GLU A 44 7.89 1.07 -10.55
N GLU A 45 8.62 2.20 -10.44
CA GLU A 45 8.74 2.94 -9.18
C GLU A 45 7.41 3.56 -8.75
N PHE A 46 6.68 4.19 -9.67
CA PHE A 46 5.37 4.76 -9.39
C PHE A 46 4.37 3.69 -8.93
N VAL A 47 4.29 2.59 -9.66
CA VAL A 47 3.39 1.47 -9.38
C VAL A 47 3.75 0.78 -8.06
N ARG A 48 5.04 0.65 -7.76
CA ARG A 48 5.52 0.14 -6.47
C ARG A 48 5.17 1.10 -5.33
N ALA A 49 5.36 2.40 -5.51
CA ALA A 49 5.03 3.41 -4.51
C ALA A 49 3.51 3.41 -4.22
N GLN A 50 2.67 3.41 -5.27
CA GLN A 50 1.22 3.36 -5.08
C GLN A 50 0.75 2.09 -4.36
N LEU A 51 1.29 0.93 -4.71
CA LEU A 51 0.99 -0.30 -3.97
C LEU A 51 1.44 -0.25 -2.52
N SER A 52 2.60 0.38 -2.24
CA SER A 52 3.06 0.61 -0.88
C SER A 52 2.05 1.44 -0.12
N VAL A 53 1.63 2.59 -0.66
CA VAL A 53 0.63 3.49 -0.03
C VAL A 53 -0.71 2.78 0.20
N ILE A 54 -1.25 2.07 -0.79
CA ILE A 54 -2.51 1.32 -0.65
C ILE A 54 -2.40 0.23 0.42
N SER A 55 -1.24 -0.43 0.52
CA SER A 55 -0.99 -1.45 1.53
C SER A 55 -0.72 -0.87 2.92
N GLU A 56 0.01 0.25 3.00
CA GLU A 56 0.39 0.97 4.20
C GLU A 56 -0.83 1.64 4.83
N GLU A 57 -1.72 2.28 4.06
CA GLU A 57 -2.94 2.90 4.60
C GLU A 57 -3.86 1.87 5.29
N ARG A 58 -3.75 0.60 4.90
CA ARG A 58 -4.45 -0.51 5.56
C ARG A 58 -3.73 -1.02 6.80
N VAL A 59 -2.40 -1.04 6.77
CA VAL A 59 -1.55 -1.50 7.89
C VAL A 59 -1.42 -0.44 8.97
N GLU A 60 -1.29 0.84 8.62
CA GLU A 60 -1.19 1.98 9.56
C GLU A 60 -2.40 2.06 10.47
N ARG A 61 -3.63 1.81 9.98
CA ARG A 61 -4.80 1.74 10.86
C ARG A 61 -4.69 0.66 11.94
N GLU A 62 -4.01 -0.46 11.66
CA GLU A 62 -3.73 -1.51 12.66
C GLU A 62 -2.48 -1.21 13.51
N THR A 63 -1.58 -0.34 13.03
CA THR A 63 -0.27 -0.11 13.64
C THR A 63 -0.25 1.15 14.52
N GLU A 64 -0.94 2.23 14.14
CA GLU A 64 -1.12 3.42 14.98
C GLU A 64 -1.81 3.08 16.30
N GLU A 65 -2.78 2.17 16.31
CA GLU A 65 -3.39 1.67 17.55
C GLU A 65 -2.39 0.95 18.47
N LYS A 66 -1.33 0.34 17.92
CA LYS A 66 -0.27 -0.31 18.70
C LYS A 66 0.84 0.66 19.11
N ILE A 67 1.23 1.60 18.24
CA ILE A 67 2.29 2.58 18.52
C ILE A 67 1.81 3.61 19.55
N ALA A 68 0.56 4.05 19.48
CA ALA A 68 -0.03 4.96 20.47
C ALA A 68 0.00 4.38 21.91
N ARG A 69 -0.05 3.04 22.07
CA ARG A 69 0.08 2.39 23.38
C ARG A 69 1.52 2.34 23.90
N GLN A 70 2.53 2.33 23.03
CA GLN A 70 3.94 2.28 23.44
C GLN A 70 4.52 3.67 23.73
N HIS A 71 4.05 4.72 23.03
CA HIS A 71 4.57 6.08 23.22
C HIS A 71 4.14 6.76 24.54
N ALA A 72 3.16 6.21 25.26
CA ALA A 72 2.74 6.71 26.56
C ALA A 72 3.58 6.19 27.75
N GLN A 73 4.51 5.23 27.55
CA GLN A 73 5.34 4.67 28.62
C GLN A 73 6.79 5.21 28.67
N SER A 74 7.28 5.88 27.64
CA SER A 74 8.66 6.41 27.61
C SER A 74 8.79 7.87 28.08
N SER A 75 7.70 8.60 28.29
CA SER A 75 7.70 9.94 28.90
C SER A 75 7.64 9.86 30.44
N SER A 76 8.58 9.13 31.04
CA SER A 76 8.94 9.34 32.45
C SER A 76 10.42 9.65 32.48
N CYS A 77 10.77 10.85 32.01
CA CYS A 77 12.05 11.46 32.37
C CYS A 77 12.01 11.70 33.88
N PRO A 78 12.89 11.09 34.71
CA PRO A 78 13.05 11.59 36.05
C PRO A 78 13.71 12.95 35.90
N GLY A 79 12.90 14.00 36.11
CA GLY A 79 13.39 15.35 36.28
C GLY A 79 14.42 15.34 37.40
N ASN A 80 15.63 15.74 37.03
CA ASN A 80 16.67 16.23 37.91
C ASN A 80 16.08 17.06 39.07
N GLN A 81 16.30 16.66 40.32
CA GLN A 81 16.16 17.54 41.48
C GLN A 81 17.27 17.26 42.50
N ASN A 82 18.22 18.20 42.53
CA ASN A 82 19.20 18.59 43.56
C ASN A 82 20.15 17.53 44.14
#